data_AF-A0A8X7N2Q5-F1
#
_entry.id   AF-A0A8X7N2Q5-F1
#
_cell.length_a   1.000
_cell.length_b   1.000
_cell.length_c   1.000
_cell.angle_alpha   90.00
_cell.angle_beta   90.00
_cell.angle_gamma   90.00
#
_symmetry.space_group_name_H-M   'P 1'
#
loop_
_entity.id
_entity.type
_entity.pdbx_description
1 polymer ?
#
loop_
_entity_poly.entity_id
_entity_poly.type
_entity_poly.pdbx_seq_one_letter_code
_entity_poly.pdbx_strand_id
1 'polypeptide(L)'
;MGIYLFERFHLSNEAFPSFARREDWYDTWLIRSSTYPSKRLPYRTQYKHISKVLGALDIQSSKKTHLNREGGARRAEDNDASEAQILRAGRWVVKMMQGCHLTGLPRESMRAIAADFNTQPGAFHLPRNTIIPLLSLQQQIFPTADSILSDVEAGKYERDLAVQGFLRLFQYLRIIILQDVVALRRTHPHMPILSSPTFASAEFLAFKREFTPAMDTPEKPVSVAVVESLPELAHFLSAVQNNQIAQS
;
A
#
# COMPACT_ATOMS: atom_id res chain seq x y z
N MET A 1 1.60 -5.66 -3.35
CA MET A 1 2.77 -5.21 -4.13
C MET A 1 4.08 -5.78 -3.60
N GLY A 2 4.41 -5.59 -2.32
CA GLY A 2 5.68 -6.08 -1.74
C GLY A 2 5.96 -7.56 -1.98
N ILE A 3 5.00 -8.44 -1.66
CA ILE A 3 5.12 -9.90 -1.87
C ILE A 3 5.43 -10.26 -3.33
N TYR A 4 4.79 -9.59 -4.29
CA TYR A 4 5.05 -9.82 -5.71
C TYR A 4 6.46 -9.37 -6.13
N LEU A 5 6.92 -8.20 -5.66
CA LEU A 5 8.27 -7.74 -5.94
C LEU A 5 9.32 -8.64 -5.27
N PHE A 6 9.01 -9.18 -4.09
CA PHE A 6 9.86 -10.17 -3.44
C PHE A 6 9.96 -11.43 -4.28
N GLU A 7 8.83 -12.01 -4.70
CA GLU A 7 8.81 -13.19 -5.58
C GLU A 7 9.60 -12.94 -6.87
N ARG A 8 9.42 -11.76 -7.48
CA ARG A 8 10.11 -11.38 -8.71
C ARG A 8 11.63 -11.34 -8.56
N PHE A 9 12.15 -10.64 -7.56
CA PHE A 9 13.60 -10.41 -7.44
C PHE A 9 14.33 -11.44 -6.58
N HIS A 10 13.66 -12.13 -5.66
CA HIS A 10 14.28 -13.14 -4.78
C HIS A 10 14.00 -14.57 -5.21
N LEU A 11 12.79 -14.90 -5.68
CA LEU A 11 12.42 -16.29 -5.98
C LEU A 11 12.60 -16.62 -7.46
N SER A 12 12.18 -15.71 -8.34
CA SER A 12 12.36 -15.85 -9.80
C SER A 12 13.78 -15.49 -10.26
N ASN A 13 14.64 -15.04 -9.35
CA ASN A 13 16.03 -14.62 -9.61
C ASN A 13 16.16 -13.61 -10.76
N GLU A 14 15.15 -12.75 -10.94
CA GLU A 14 15.22 -11.65 -11.90
C GLU A 14 16.21 -10.61 -11.39
N ALA A 15 17.10 -10.16 -12.28
CA ALA A 15 18.08 -9.14 -11.93
C ALA A 15 17.38 -7.86 -11.44
N PHE A 16 17.89 -7.28 -10.36
CA PHE A 16 17.42 -5.99 -9.89
C PHE A 16 17.75 -4.91 -10.96
N PRO A 17 16.84 -3.98 -11.27
CA PRO A 17 17.06 -3.00 -12.34
C PRO A 17 18.31 -2.14 -12.11
N SER A 18 18.99 -1.76 -13.20
CA SER A 18 20.01 -0.70 -13.18
C SER A 18 19.32 0.65 -13.09
N PHE A 19 19.88 1.57 -12.30
CA PHE A 19 19.40 2.94 -12.16
C PHE A 19 20.46 3.96 -12.57
N ALA A 20 21.47 3.53 -13.35
CA ALA A 20 22.54 4.41 -13.78
C ALA A 20 22.05 5.48 -14.75
N ARG A 21 21.15 5.08 -15.68
CA ARG A 21 20.51 5.96 -16.67
C ARG A 21 19.00 5.74 -16.65
N ARG A 22 18.22 6.75 -17.05
CA ARG A 22 16.75 6.64 -17.09
C ARG A 22 16.26 5.51 -18.01
N GLU A 23 16.92 5.32 -19.15
CA GLU A 23 16.60 4.28 -20.12
C GLU A 23 16.74 2.86 -19.55
N ASP A 24 17.57 2.66 -18.53
CA ASP A 24 17.82 1.35 -17.93
C ASP A 24 16.60 0.79 -17.19
N TRP A 25 15.72 1.65 -16.66
CA TRP A 25 14.62 1.23 -15.79
C TRP A 25 13.24 1.71 -16.21
N TYR A 26 13.12 2.75 -17.05
CA TYR A 26 11.81 3.26 -17.48
C TYR A 26 10.99 2.26 -18.31
N ASP A 27 11.65 1.30 -18.98
CA ASP A 27 10.97 0.20 -19.69
C ASP A 27 10.69 -1.02 -18.77
N THR A 28 10.93 -0.89 -17.46
CA THR A 28 10.61 -1.93 -16.49
C THR A 28 9.15 -1.86 -16.09
N TRP A 29 8.35 -2.79 -16.61
CA TRP A 29 6.94 -2.91 -16.27
C TRP A 29 6.77 -3.50 -14.87
N LEU A 30 5.96 -2.86 -14.01
CA LEU A 30 5.64 -3.39 -12.67
C LEU A 30 5.02 -4.79 -12.77
N ILE A 31 3.97 -4.94 -13.58
CA ILE A 31 3.38 -6.25 -13.90
C ILE A 31 3.82 -6.61 -15.32
N ARG A 32 4.72 -7.58 -15.42
CA ARG A 32 5.30 -8.03 -16.68
C ARG A 32 4.59 -9.25 -17.26
N SER A 33 4.81 -9.48 -18.55
CA SER A 33 4.49 -10.78 -19.16
C SER A 33 5.42 -11.87 -18.62
N SER A 34 4.89 -13.08 -18.42
CA SER A 34 5.71 -14.26 -18.10
C SER A 34 6.59 -14.68 -19.28
N THR A 35 6.16 -14.39 -20.51
CA THR A 35 6.85 -14.82 -21.74
C THR A 35 7.87 -13.80 -22.22
N TYR A 36 7.58 -12.50 -22.02
CA TYR A 36 8.44 -11.41 -22.48
C TYR A 36 8.60 -10.40 -21.34
N PRO A 37 9.63 -10.55 -20.47
CA PRO A 37 9.78 -9.74 -19.27
C PRO A 37 9.87 -8.23 -19.50
N SER A 38 10.38 -7.80 -20.66
CA SER A 38 10.45 -6.40 -21.07
C SER A 38 9.15 -5.82 -21.62
N LYS A 39 8.08 -6.63 -21.74
CA LYS A 39 6.80 -6.17 -22.30
C LYS A 39 5.73 -6.08 -21.23
N ARG A 40 4.89 -5.05 -21.36
CA ARG A 40 3.65 -4.92 -20.58
C ARG A 40 2.77 -6.16 -20.70
N LEU A 41 2.05 -6.47 -19.62
CA LEU A 41 1.02 -7.50 -19.66
C LEU A 41 -0.08 -7.12 -20.68
N PRO A 42 -0.38 -7.97 -21.68
CA PRO A 42 -1.44 -7.66 -22.64
C PRO A 42 -2.81 -7.61 -21.98
N TYR A 43 -3.66 -6.69 -22.44
CA TYR A 43 -5.03 -6.53 -21.94
C TYR A 43 -5.84 -7.83 -21.98
N ARG A 44 -5.75 -8.58 -23.09
CA ARG A 44 -6.45 -9.86 -23.25
C ARG A 44 -6.05 -10.88 -22.19
N THR A 45 -4.78 -10.90 -21.83
CA THR A 45 -4.25 -11.78 -20.77
C THR A 45 -4.81 -11.36 -19.42
N GLN A 46 -4.76 -10.08 -19.09
CA GLN A 46 -5.36 -9.54 -17.86
C GLN A 46 -6.87 -9.88 -17.78
N TYR A 47 -7.62 -9.62 -18.86
CA TYR A 47 -9.06 -9.93 -18.93
C TYR A 47 -9.35 -11.41 -18.70
N LYS A 48 -8.57 -12.30 -19.33
CA LYS A 48 -8.70 -13.76 -19.16
C LYS A 48 -8.48 -14.17 -17.71
N HIS A 49 -7.43 -13.67 -17.05
CA HIS A 49 -7.14 -14.01 -15.66
C HIS A 49 -8.22 -13.49 -14.71
N ILE A 50 -8.65 -12.23 -14.85
CA ILE A 50 -9.72 -11.68 -14.02
C ILE A 50 -11.04 -12.44 -14.25
N SER A 51 -11.38 -12.79 -15.49
CA SER A 51 -12.59 -13.57 -15.77
C SER A 51 -12.55 -14.95 -15.12
N LYS A 52 -11.37 -15.61 -15.12
CA LYS A 52 -11.18 -16.89 -14.45
C LYS A 52 -11.35 -16.77 -12.93
N VAL A 53 -10.77 -15.73 -12.31
CA VAL A 53 -10.89 -15.48 -10.87
C VAL A 53 -12.34 -15.21 -10.49
N LEU A 54 -13.04 -14.35 -11.24
CA LEU A 54 -14.46 -14.06 -10.97
C LEU A 54 -15.33 -15.29 -11.13
N GLY A 55 -15.10 -16.13 -12.14
CA GLY A 55 -15.83 -17.39 -12.31
C GLY A 55 -15.55 -18.39 -11.17
N ALA A 56 -14.31 -18.45 -10.67
CA ALA A 56 -13.96 -19.32 -9.54
C ALA A 56 -14.57 -18.86 -8.20
N LEU A 57 -14.87 -17.56 -8.07
CA LEU A 57 -15.53 -16.97 -6.90
C LEU A 57 -17.05 -16.86 -7.07
N ASP A 58 -17.60 -17.36 -8.18
CA ASP A 58 -19.01 -17.21 -8.58
C ASP A 58 -19.51 -15.75 -8.59
N ILE A 59 -18.64 -14.82 -8.96
CA ILE A 59 -18.96 -13.39 -9.06
C ILE A 59 -19.38 -13.06 -10.50
N GLN A 60 -20.66 -12.75 -10.67
CA GLN A 60 -21.20 -12.28 -11.94
C GLN A 60 -20.98 -10.78 -12.10
N SER A 61 -20.21 -10.40 -13.11
CA SER A 61 -19.98 -8.99 -13.45
C SER A 61 -19.76 -8.82 -14.95
N SER A 62 -20.40 -7.80 -15.52
CA SER A 62 -20.18 -7.33 -16.89
C SER A 62 -18.84 -6.62 -17.05
N LYS A 63 -18.28 -6.08 -15.96
CA LYS A 63 -16.97 -5.41 -15.92
C LYS A 63 -15.92 -6.37 -15.38
N LYS A 64 -14.84 -6.57 -16.13
CA LYS A 64 -13.71 -7.43 -15.72
C LYS A 64 -12.53 -6.58 -15.25
N THR A 65 -11.82 -5.94 -16.17
CA THR A 65 -10.59 -5.16 -15.91
C THR A 65 -10.85 -3.82 -15.20
N HIS A 66 -12.07 -3.29 -15.27
CA HIS A 66 -12.46 -2.02 -14.65
C HIS A 66 -13.27 -2.18 -13.35
N LEU A 67 -13.49 -3.41 -12.88
CA LEU A 67 -14.31 -3.70 -11.70
C LEU A 67 -13.91 -2.85 -10.49
N ASN A 68 -12.61 -2.80 -10.20
CA ASN A 68 -12.06 -2.07 -9.05
C ASN A 68 -12.16 -0.54 -9.21
N ARG A 69 -12.31 -0.01 -10.43
CA ARG A 69 -12.44 1.44 -10.63
C ARG A 69 -13.78 1.94 -10.13
N GLU A 70 -14.87 1.28 -10.54
CA GLU A 70 -16.21 1.59 -10.05
C GLU A 70 -16.37 1.20 -8.58
N GLY A 71 -15.87 0.03 -8.19
CA GLY A 71 -15.92 -0.43 -6.80
C GLY A 71 -15.17 0.49 -5.84
N GLY A 72 -13.98 0.97 -6.22
CA GLY A 72 -13.22 1.91 -5.41
C GLY A 72 -13.88 3.28 -5.29
N ALA A 73 -14.56 3.77 -6.34
CA ALA A 73 -15.29 5.02 -6.29
C ALA A 73 -16.51 4.93 -5.35
N ARG A 74 -17.33 3.88 -5.51
CA ARG A 74 -18.47 3.62 -4.62
C ARG A 74 -18.03 3.45 -3.17
N ARG A 75 -16.97 2.68 -2.92
CA ARG A 75 -16.46 2.50 -1.56
C ARG A 75 -15.91 3.79 -0.94
N ALA A 76 -15.38 4.70 -1.75
CA ALA A 76 -14.94 6.00 -1.26
C ALA A 76 -16.16 6.86 -0.87
N GLU A 77 -17.23 6.85 -1.67
CA GLU A 77 -18.50 7.53 -1.38
C GLU A 77 -19.18 6.97 -0.14
N ASP A 78 -19.27 5.63 -0.01
CA ASP A 78 -19.83 4.95 1.16
C ASP A 78 -19.10 5.28 2.47
N ASN A 79 -17.85 5.73 2.38
CA ASN A 79 -17.00 6.14 3.50
C ASN A 79 -16.83 7.67 3.56
N ASP A 80 -17.81 8.43 3.04
CA ASP A 80 -17.89 9.90 3.13
C ASP A 80 -16.72 10.67 2.49
N ALA A 81 -16.03 10.09 1.50
CA ALA A 81 -15.08 10.86 0.72
C ALA A 81 -15.82 11.81 -0.24
N SER A 82 -15.42 13.07 -0.24
CA SER A 82 -15.95 14.09 -1.14
C SER A 82 -15.76 13.72 -2.61
N GLU A 83 -16.78 14.03 -3.43
CA GLU A 83 -16.76 13.77 -4.88
C GLU A 83 -15.51 14.35 -5.55
N ALA A 84 -15.05 15.53 -5.13
CA ALA A 84 -13.84 16.15 -5.65
C ALA A 84 -12.58 15.30 -5.42
N GLN A 85 -12.48 14.58 -4.29
CA GLN A 85 -11.37 13.67 -4.01
C GLN A 85 -11.52 12.37 -4.79
N ILE A 86 -12.75 11.86 -4.96
CA ILE A 86 -13.03 10.67 -5.77
C ILE A 86 -12.68 10.92 -7.24
N LEU A 87 -13.10 12.05 -7.81
CA LEU A 87 -12.74 12.49 -9.16
C LEU A 87 -11.23 12.58 -9.35
N ARG A 88 -10.53 13.06 -8.32
CA ARG A 88 -9.06 13.13 -8.31
C ARG A 88 -8.42 11.74 -8.24
N ALA A 89 -8.95 10.83 -7.43
CA ALA A 89 -8.50 9.44 -7.32
C ALA A 89 -8.69 8.67 -8.63
N GLY A 90 -9.85 8.85 -9.27
CA GLY A 90 -10.17 8.28 -10.57
C GLY A 90 -9.45 8.95 -11.75
N ARG A 91 -8.73 10.06 -11.50
CA ARG A 91 -8.13 10.94 -12.52
C ARG A 91 -9.14 11.36 -13.59
N TRP A 92 -10.40 11.56 -13.21
CA TRP A 92 -11.49 11.99 -14.08
C TRP A 92 -11.47 13.50 -14.34
N VAL A 93 -10.91 14.25 -13.41
CA VAL A 93 -10.66 15.69 -13.56
C VAL A 93 -9.17 15.93 -13.32
N VAL A 94 -8.48 16.48 -14.31
CA VAL A 94 -7.09 16.93 -14.19
C VAL A 94 -7.05 18.42 -14.45
N LYS A 95 -7.03 19.22 -13.37
CA LYS A 95 -6.83 20.68 -13.47
C LYS A 95 -5.33 20.99 -13.51
N MET A 96 -4.92 22.08 -14.16
CA MET A 96 -3.50 22.50 -14.25
C MET A 96 -2.79 22.54 -12.88
N MET A 97 -3.48 23.02 -11.83
CA MET A 97 -2.98 23.01 -10.45
C MET A 97 -2.62 21.62 -9.91
N GLN A 98 -3.36 20.57 -10.31
CA GLN A 98 -3.09 19.20 -9.89
C GLN A 98 -1.90 18.58 -10.64
N GLY A 99 -1.60 19.05 -11.86
CA GLY A 99 -0.46 18.58 -12.65
C GLY A 99 0.86 19.27 -12.29
N CYS A 100 0.81 20.54 -11.88
CA CYS A 100 2.02 21.35 -11.68
C CYS A 100 2.41 21.60 -10.21
N HIS A 101 1.45 21.70 -9.29
CA HIS A 101 1.72 22.28 -7.96
C HIS A 101 1.31 21.42 -6.77
N LEU A 102 0.39 20.48 -6.96
CA LEU A 102 -0.06 19.59 -5.90
C LEU A 102 0.55 18.21 -6.07
N THR A 103 0.81 17.51 -4.97
CA THR A 103 1.29 16.11 -4.97
C THR A 103 0.35 15.11 -5.64
N GLY A 104 -0.85 15.54 -6.06
CA GLY A 104 -1.81 14.72 -6.78
C GLY A 104 -2.57 13.71 -5.93
N LEU A 105 -2.11 13.40 -4.72
CA LEU A 105 -2.63 12.31 -3.88
C LEU A 105 -3.95 12.71 -3.18
N PRO A 106 -5.08 12.02 -3.48
CA PRO A 106 -6.36 12.28 -2.84
C PRO A 106 -6.44 11.54 -1.50
N ARG A 107 -5.80 12.10 -0.48
CA ARG A 107 -5.58 11.44 0.82
C ARG A 107 -6.88 10.99 1.49
N GLU A 108 -7.95 11.75 1.30
CA GLU A 108 -9.29 11.44 1.81
C GLU A 108 -9.85 10.16 1.18
N SER A 109 -9.93 10.11 -0.16
CA SER A 109 -10.34 8.90 -0.88
C SER A 109 -9.40 7.72 -0.64
N MET A 110 -8.09 7.97 -0.47
CA MET A 110 -7.14 6.91 -0.13
C MET A 110 -7.46 6.29 1.24
N ARG A 111 -7.82 7.09 2.26
CA ARG A 111 -8.23 6.58 3.57
C ARG A 111 -9.56 5.81 3.48
N ALA A 112 -10.55 6.40 2.81
CA ALA A 112 -11.86 5.81 2.59
C ALA A 112 -11.78 4.44 1.89
N ILE A 113 -10.89 4.28 0.90
CA ILE A 113 -10.74 3.02 0.16
C ILE A 113 -9.92 1.97 0.93
N ALA A 114 -8.93 2.37 1.73
CA ALA A 114 -7.87 1.47 2.18
C ALA A 114 -8.28 0.45 3.27
N ALA A 115 -9.24 0.77 4.16
CA ALA A 115 -9.71 -0.15 5.20
C ALA A 115 -10.91 0.40 6.00
N ASP A 116 -11.85 1.09 5.36
CA ASP A 116 -12.97 1.78 6.06
C ASP A 116 -12.47 2.71 7.18
N PHE A 117 -11.30 3.32 6.95
CA PHE A 117 -10.79 4.30 7.90
C PHE A 117 -11.60 5.57 7.77
N ASN A 118 -11.84 6.20 8.91
CA ASN A 118 -12.41 7.53 8.96
C ASN A 118 -11.57 8.47 8.06
N THR A 119 -12.28 9.27 7.25
CA THR A 119 -11.67 10.22 6.32
C THR A 119 -10.89 11.32 7.03
N GLN A 120 -11.08 11.51 8.34
CA GLN A 120 -10.38 12.49 9.14
C GLN A 120 -8.88 12.17 9.32
N PRO A 121 -7.98 13.16 9.22
CA PRO A 121 -6.58 12.99 9.56
C PRO A 121 -6.39 12.55 11.02
N GLY A 122 -5.53 11.56 11.26
CA GLY A 122 -5.24 11.05 12.60
C GLY A 122 -6.28 10.06 13.16
N ALA A 123 -7.41 9.87 12.48
CA ALA A 123 -8.46 8.92 12.87
C ALA A 123 -8.20 7.48 12.38
N PHE A 124 -6.93 7.07 12.29
CA PHE A 124 -6.56 5.71 11.90
C PHE A 124 -5.47 5.18 12.81
N HIS A 125 -5.58 3.91 13.17
CA HIS A 125 -4.57 3.17 13.91
C HIS A 125 -4.22 1.90 13.16
N LEU A 126 -2.93 1.64 13.00
CA LEU A 126 -2.43 0.44 12.35
C LEU A 126 -1.54 -0.33 13.35
N PRO A 127 -2.10 -1.32 14.09
CA PRO A 127 -1.39 -2.05 15.13
C PRO A 127 -0.08 -2.69 14.64
N ARG A 128 -0.06 -3.14 13.37
CA ARG A 128 1.15 -3.70 12.77
C ARG A 128 2.31 -2.73 12.63
N ASN A 129 2.10 -1.41 12.74
CA ASN A 129 3.18 -0.44 12.62
C ASN A 129 3.89 -0.13 13.95
N THR A 130 3.51 -0.79 15.05
CA THR A 130 4.08 -0.55 16.38
C THR A 130 5.47 -1.18 16.55
N ILE A 131 5.74 -2.29 15.87
CA ILE A 131 7.02 -3.00 15.95
C ILE A 131 7.74 -2.89 14.61
N ILE A 132 8.93 -2.30 14.65
CA ILE A 132 9.80 -2.14 13.49
C ILE A 132 10.86 -3.25 13.53
N PRO A 133 10.98 -4.08 12.47
CA PRO A 133 12.03 -5.10 12.41
C PRO A 133 13.43 -4.49 12.47
N LEU A 134 14.42 -5.22 12.98
CA LEU A 134 15.82 -4.79 12.99
C LEU A 134 16.33 -4.47 11.57
N LEU A 135 17.18 -3.45 11.45
CA LEU A 135 17.71 -3.02 10.15
C LEU A 135 18.47 -4.13 9.43
N SER A 136 19.24 -4.95 10.16
CA SER A 136 19.93 -6.13 9.62
C SER A 136 18.96 -7.09 8.93
N LEU A 137 17.84 -7.39 9.58
CA LEU A 137 16.78 -8.24 9.02
C LEU A 137 16.10 -7.58 7.81
N GLN A 138 15.84 -6.27 7.86
CA GLN A 138 15.27 -5.55 6.72
C GLN A 138 16.19 -5.64 5.49
N GLN A 139 17.50 -5.46 5.67
CA GLN A 139 18.48 -5.47 4.59
C GLN A 139 18.65 -6.84 3.92
N GLN A 140 18.20 -7.93 4.54
CA GLN A 140 18.10 -9.24 3.87
C GLN A 140 17.10 -9.22 2.70
N ILE A 141 16.18 -8.26 2.67
CA ILE A 141 15.18 -8.09 1.61
C ILE A 141 15.60 -6.92 0.71
N PHE A 142 15.83 -7.18 -0.58
CA PHE A 142 16.33 -6.20 -1.55
C PHE A 142 17.67 -5.55 -1.13
N PRO A 143 18.72 -6.35 -0.88
CA PRO A 143 19.97 -5.88 -0.28
C PRO A 143 20.67 -4.75 -1.06
N THR A 144 20.53 -4.75 -2.39
CA THR A 144 21.17 -3.76 -3.28
C THR A 144 20.52 -2.37 -3.23
N ALA A 145 19.31 -2.23 -2.67
CA ALA A 145 18.58 -0.96 -2.73
C ALA A 145 19.30 0.17 -1.97
N ASP A 146 19.99 -0.14 -0.87
CA ASP A 146 20.67 0.87 -0.04
C ASP A 146 21.92 1.42 -0.72
N SER A 147 22.74 0.53 -1.29
CA SER A 147 23.95 0.94 -2.01
C SER A 147 23.61 1.77 -3.23
N ILE A 148 22.61 1.35 -4.01
CA ILE A 148 22.15 2.09 -5.18
C ILE A 148 21.59 3.45 -4.76
N LEU A 149 20.77 3.52 -3.70
CA LEU A 149 20.22 4.79 -3.23
C LEU A 149 21.34 5.75 -2.81
N SER A 150 22.34 5.26 -2.07
CA SER A 150 23.51 6.05 -1.68
C SER A 150 24.27 6.57 -2.90
N ASP A 151 24.43 5.77 -3.94
CA ASP A 151 25.13 6.16 -5.17
C ASP A 151 24.33 7.20 -5.98
N VAL A 152 23.00 7.06 -6.04
CA VAL A 152 22.09 8.05 -6.65
C VAL A 152 22.15 9.38 -5.90
N GLU A 153 22.11 9.35 -4.56
CA GLU A 153 22.14 10.55 -3.72
C GLU A 153 23.51 11.26 -3.75
N ALA A 154 24.59 10.48 -3.89
CA ALA A 154 25.93 11.01 -4.10
C ALA A 154 26.17 11.56 -5.53
N GLY A 155 25.20 11.43 -6.43
CA GLY A 155 25.29 11.95 -7.81
C GLY A 155 26.17 11.10 -8.72
N LYS A 156 26.41 9.83 -8.41
CA LYS A 156 27.17 8.90 -9.28
C LYS A 156 26.39 8.50 -10.55
N TYR A 157 25.08 8.66 -10.53
CA TYR A 157 24.17 8.29 -11.62
C TYR A 157 23.41 9.51 -12.16
N GLU A 158 22.70 9.33 -13.27
CA GLU A 158 21.83 10.36 -13.82
C GLU A 158 20.80 10.82 -12.77
N ARG A 159 20.66 12.14 -12.60
CA ARG A 159 19.73 12.69 -11.61
C ARG A 159 18.29 12.34 -11.98
N ASP A 160 17.67 11.54 -11.14
CA ASP A 160 16.28 11.14 -11.28
C ASP A 160 15.59 11.02 -9.91
N LEU A 161 14.60 11.88 -9.68
CA LEU A 161 13.82 11.88 -8.43
C LEU A 161 12.92 10.65 -8.31
N ALA A 162 12.50 10.05 -9.44
CA ALA A 162 11.68 8.87 -9.43
C ALA A 162 12.46 7.65 -8.94
N VAL A 163 13.77 7.55 -9.27
CA VAL A 163 14.66 6.51 -8.75
C VAL A 163 14.76 6.59 -7.22
N GLN A 164 15.02 7.78 -6.68
CA GLN A 164 15.11 7.95 -5.22
C GLN A 164 13.79 7.55 -4.54
N GLY A 165 12.65 8.00 -5.08
CA GLY A 165 11.33 7.62 -4.57
C GLY A 165 11.07 6.12 -4.64
N PHE A 166 11.47 5.47 -5.73
CA PHE A 166 11.29 4.04 -5.95
C PHE A 166 12.17 3.19 -5.03
N LEU A 167 13.43 3.57 -4.82
CA LEU A 167 14.33 2.87 -3.90
C LEU A 167 13.89 3.04 -2.44
N ARG A 168 13.44 4.24 -2.04
CA ARG A 168 12.82 4.47 -0.72
C ARG A 168 11.54 3.64 -0.54
N LEU A 169 10.76 3.43 -1.60
CA LEU A 169 9.63 2.51 -1.58
C LEU A 169 10.07 1.07 -1.32
N PHE A 170 11.16 0.58 -1.92
CA PHE A 170 11.69 -0.75 -1.59
C PHE A 170 12.08 -0.87 -0.13
N GLN A 171 12.76 0.13 0.43
CA GLN A 171 13.10 0.16 1.85
C GLN A 171 11.85 0.06 2.73
N TYR A 172 10.82 0.84 2.42
CA TYR A 172 9.54 0.77 3.12
C TYR A 172 8.86 -0.60 2.98
N LEU A 173 8.90 -1.20 1.78
CA LEU A 173 8.31 -2.51 1.53
C LEU A 173 9.00 -3.64 2.30
N ARG A 174 10.29 -3.52 2.68
CA ARG A 174 10.99 -4.53 3.51
C ARG A 174 10.21 -4.80 4.80
N ILE A 175 9.82 -3.72 5.49
CA ILE A 175 9.06 -3.78 6.74
C ILE A 175 7.70 -4.45 6.50
N ILE A 176 6.98 -4.00 5.46
CA ILE A 176 5.66 -4.54 5.12
C ILE A 176 5.73 -6.03 4.77
N ILE A 177 6.73 -6.46 4.00
CA ILE A 177 6.90 -7.88 3.65
C ILE A 177 7.17 -8.72 4.90
N LEU A 178 8.05 -8.26 5.79
CA LEU A 178 8.35 -8.97 7.04
C LEU A 178 7.09 -9.15 7.89
N GLN A 179 6.29 -8.09 8.04
CA GLN A 179 5.02 -8.11 8.75
C GLN A 179 4.00 -9.04 8.06
N ASP A 180 3.80 -8.90 6.75
CA ASP A 180 2.83 -9.68 5.98
C ASP A 180 3.19 -11.18 5.98
N VAL A 181 4.47 -11.54 5.97
CA VAL A 181 4.91 -12.95 6.04
C VAL A 181 4.54 -13.59 7.38
N VAL A 182 4.57 -12.84 8.49
CA VAL A 182 4.07 -13.37 9.78
C VAL A 182 2.58 -13.71 9.68
N ALA A 183 1.77 -12.83 9.08
CA ALA A 183 0.34 -13.05 8.87
C ALA A 183 0.07 -14.21 7.88
N LEU A 184 0.83 -14.29 6.79
CA LEU A 184 0.71 -15.33 5.78
C LEU A 184 1.09 -16.70 6.32
N ARG A 185 2.05 -16.81 7.25
CA ARG A 185 2.36 -18.10 7.91
C ARG A 185 1.18 -18.67 8.70
N ARG A 186 0.30 -17.81 9.23
CA ARG A 186 -0.89 -18.26 9.99
C ARG A 186 -1.99 -18.75 9.08
N THR A 187 -2.20 -18.08 7.94
CA THR A 187 -3.38 -18.28 7.07
C THR A 187 -3.09 -19.12 5.84
N HIS A 188 -1.86 -19.07 5.31
CA HIS A 188 -1.44 -19.69 4.06
C HIS A 188 -0.03 -20.30 4.18
N PRO A 189 0.17 -21.32 5.04
CA PRO A 189 1.50 -21.87 5.36
C PRO A 189 2.21 -22.54 4.17
N HIS A 190 1.50 -22.83 3.08
CA HIS A 190 2.03 -23.49 1.89
C HIS A 190 2.55 -22.52 0.81
N MET A 191 2.55 -21.21 1.09
CA MET A 191 3.00 -20.22 0.12
C MET A 191 4.51 -20.34 -0.16
N PRO A 192 4.96 -20.37 -1.43
CA PRO A 192 6.38 -20.55 -1.79
C PRO A 192 7.33 -19.53 -1.17
N ILE A 193 6.86 -18.30 -0.94
CA ILE A 193 7.64 -17.23 -0.32
C ILE A 193 8.17 -17.62 1.07
N LEU A 194 7.44 -18.46 1.80
CA LEU A 194 7.77 -18.84 3.18
C LEU A 194 9.00 -19.73 3.29
N SER A 195 9.42 -20.34 2.16
CA SER A 195 10.61 -21.18 2.04
C SER A 195 11.91 -20.38 1.90
N SER A 196 11.84 -19.04 1.77
CA SER A 196 13.03 -18.21 1.66
C SER A 196 13.88 -18.27 2.96
N PRO A 197 15.22 -18.38 2.87
CA PRO A 197 16.11 -18.41 4.03
C PRO A 197 15.94 -17.23 4.98
N THR A 198 15.60 -16.04 4.45
CA THR A 198 15.32 -14.83 5.23
C THR A 198 14.30 -15.09 6.33
N PHE A 199 13.25 -15.86 6.03
CA PHE A 199 12.16 -16.13 6.98
C PHE A 199 12.43 -17.35 7.89
N ALA A 200 13.54 -18.05 7.68
CA ALA A 200 14.05 -19.08 8.59
C ALA A 200 15.13 -18.56 9.55
N SER A 201 15.63 -17.34 9.33
CA SER A 201 16.67 -16.72 10.15
C SER A 201 16.24 -16.53 11.61
N ALA A 202 17.23 -16.59 12.53
CA ALA A 202 17.00 -16.35 13.95
C ALA A 202 16.42 -14.95 14.22
N GLU A 203 16.91 -13.94 13.49
CA GLU A 203 16.38 -12.57 13.56
C GLU A 203 14.90 -12.50 13.19
N PHE A 204 14.49 -13.17 12.10
CA PHE A 204 13.09 -13.21 11.70
C PHE A 204 12.22 -13.94 12.72
N LEU A 205 12.69 -15.06 13.27
CA LEU A 205 11.94 -15.82 14.28
C LEU A 205 11.77 -15.02 15.58
N ALA A 206 12.78 -14.25 15.97
CA ALA A 206 12.70 -13.32 17.10
C ALA A 206 11.66 -12.22 16.83
N PHE A 207 11.75 -11.56 15.67
CA PHE A 207 10.78 -10.55 15.24
C PHE A 207 9.35 -11.10 15.22
N LYS A 208 9.13 -12.29 14.63
CA LYS A 208 7.82 -12.96 14.61
C LYS A 208 7.24 -13.12 16.02
N ARG A 209 8.06 -13.55 16.99
CA ARG A 209 7.63 -13.78 18.37
C ARG A 209 7.15 -12.50 19.05
N GLU A 210 7.84 -11.39 18.80
CA GLU A 210 7.47 -10.06 19.33
C GLU A 210 6.25 -9.47 18.59
N PHE A 211 6.20 -9.65 17.28
CA PHE A 211 5.17 -9.07 16.42
C PHE A 211 3.80 -9.75 16.56
N THR A 212 3.76 -11.05 16.84
CA THR A 212 2.50 -11.81 16.91
C THR A 212 1.53 -11.25 17.96
N PRO A 213 1.93 -11.00 19.23
CA PRO A 213 1.05 -10.36 20.21
C PRO A 213 0.55 -8.98 19.79
N ALA A 214 1.39 -8.16 19.15
CA ALA A 214 1.00 -6.82 18.71
C ALA A 214 -0.03 -6.82 17.57
N MET A 215 -0.03 -7.86 16.73
CA MET A 215 -1.08 -8.05 15.73
C MET A 215 -2.43 -8.40 16.36
N ASP A 216 -2.41 -9.19 17.44
CA ASP A 216 -3.61 -9.67 18.11
C ASP A 216 -4.15 -8.65 19.15
N THR A 217 -3.39 -7.58 19.42
CA THR A 217 -3.79 -6.52 20.36
C THR A 217 -4.60 -5.43 19.64
N PRO A 218 -5.91 -5.28 19.95
CA PRO A 218 -6.78 -4.32 19.27
C PRO A 218 -6.75 -2.92 19.90
N GLU A 219 -5.91 -2.68 20.91
CA GLU A 219 -5.96 -1.46 21.72
C GLU A 219 -5.63 -0.23 20.85
N LYS A 220 -6.68 0.53 20.51
CA LYS A 220 -6.56 1.80 19.82
C LYS A 220 -6.00 2.83 20.81
N PRO A 221 -4.99 3.63 20.43
CA PRO A 221 -4.54 4.75 21.26
C PRO A 221 -5.72 5.68 21.58
N VAL A 222 -5.78 6.17 22.82
CA VAL A 222 -6.84 7.09 23.28
C VAL A 222 -6.97 8.30 22.36
N SER A 223 -5.86 8.81 21.83
CA SER A 223 -5.88 9.94 20.87
C SER A 223 -6.68 9.63 19.60
N VAL A 224 -6.60 8.41 19.08
CA VAL A 224 -7.35 7.99 17.89
C VAL A 224 -8.82 7.83 18.24
N ALA A 225 -9.13 7.23 19.39
CA ALA A 225 -10.52 7.08 19.86
C ALA A 225 -11.19 8.45 20.09
N VAL A 226 -10.47 9.41 20.67
CA VAL A 226 -10.95 10.79 20.84
C VAL A 226 -11.27 11.42 19.49
N VAL A 227 -10.36 11.33 18.51
CA VAL A 227 -10.58 11.92 17.18
C VAL A 227 -11.76 11.27 16.46
N GLU A 228 -11.92 9.94 16.56
CA GLU A 228 -13.08 9.22 16.00
C GLU A 228 -14.41 9.69 16.63
N SER A 229 -14.42 10.00 17.94
CA SER A 229 -15.62 10.43 18.68
C SER A 229 -15.95 11.93 18.56
N LEU A 230 -15.03 12.77 18.04
CA LEU A 230 -15.22 14.22 17.94
C LEU A 230 -16.52 14.65 17.24
N PRO A 231 -16.96 14.02 16.13
CA PRO A 231 -18.20 14.40 15.46
C PRO A 231 -19.43 14.23 16.36
N GLU A 232 -19.54 13.10 17.05
CA GLU A 232 -20.66 12.83 17.98
C GLU A 232 -20.65 13.79 19.17
N LEU A 233 -19.47 14.07 19.73
CA LEU A 233 -19.30 15.04 20.80
C LEU A 233 -19.70 16.45 20.35
N ALA A 234 -19.31 16.87 19.14
CA ALA A 234 -19.68 18.15 18.59
C ALA A 234 -21.19 18.28 18.36
N HIS A 235 -21.84 17.21 17.88
CA HIS A 235 -23.30 17.16 17.72
C HIS A 235 -24.00 17.27 19.07
N PHE A 236 -23.54 16.53 20.08
CA PHE A 236 -24.09 16.60 21.43
C PHE A 236 -23.98 18.00 22.03
N LEU A 237 -22.78 18.61 21.96
CA LEU A 237 -22.56 19.97 22.48
C LEU A 237 -23.43 21.00 21.77
N SER A 238 -23.56 20.90 20.45
CA SER A 238 -24.44 21.77 19.65
C SER A 238 -25.91 21.61 20.04
N ALA A 239 -26.36 20.37 20.26
CA ALA A 239 -27.73 20.10 20.70
C ALA A 239 -28.02 20.66 22.11
N VAL A 240 -27.08 20.51 23.04
CA VAL A 240 -27.19 21.08 24.39
C VAL A 240 -27.25 22.61 24.33
N GLN A 241 -26.38 23.24 23.54
CA GLN A 241 -26.37 24.69 23.39
C GLN A 241 -27.68 25.22 22.78
N ASN A 242 -28.20 24.55 21.75
CA ASN A 242 -29.48 24.92 21.13
C ASN A 242 -30.67 24.76 22.10
N ASN A 243 -30.67 23.71 22.92
CA ASN A 243 -31.71 23.51 23.94
C ASN A 243 -31.66 24.55 25.05
N GLN A 244 -30.47 25.03 25.43
CA GLN A 244 -30.31 26.11 26.40
C GLN A 244 -30.83 27.45 25.87
N ILE A 245 -30.61 27.73 24.58
CA ILE A 245 -31.13 28.94 23.91
C ILE A 245 -32.65 28.87 23.74
N ALA A 246 -33.22 27.68 23.52
CA ALA A 246 -34.67 27.52 23.39
C ALA A 246 -35.44 27.63 24.72
N GLN A 247 -34.75 27.57 25.86
CA GLN A 247 -35.32 27.67 27.21
C GLN A 247 -35.12 29.05 27.86
N SER A 248 -34.43 29.98 27.18
CA SER A 248 -34.23 31.37 27.58
C SER A 248 -35.17 32.30 26.81
#